data_AF-A0AAT9IS62-F1
#
_entry.id   AF-A0AAT9IS62-F1
#
_cell.length_a   1.000
_cell.length_b   1.000
_cell.length_c   1.000
_cell.angle_alpha   90.00
_cell.angle_beta   90.00
_cell.angle_gamma   90.00
#
_symmetry.space_group_name_H-M   'P 1'
#
loop_
_entity.id
_entity.type
_entity.pdbx_description
1 polymer ?
#
loop_
_entity_poly.entity_id
_entity_poly.type
_entity_poly.pdbx_seq_one_letter_code
_entity_poly.pdbx_strand_id
1 'polypeptide(L)'
;MASSTDVHPLPVQLGHALRALRLSKNLKLEELSRLSGVGIATLSHLENGNRDPKLSTITRILQALRSDLYDLLASVSAHSERPAQPDTSPYDLDM
;
A
#
# COMPACT_ATOMS: atom_id res chain seq x y z
N MET A 1 10.89 -24.08 8.67
CA MET A 1 10.59 -22.70 9.10
C MET A 1 10.17 -21.92 7.87
N ALA A 2 8.93 -22.14 7.43
CA ALA A 2 8.38 -21.47 6.25
C ALA A 2 7.85 -20.10 6.68
N SER A 3 8.48 -19.03 6.23
CA SER A 3 7.93 -17.68 6.33
C SER A 3 6.63 -17.66 5.54
N SER A 4 5.51 -17.50 6.22
CA SER A 4 4.20 -17.26 5.62
C SER A 4 4.32 -16.02 4.74
N THR A 5 4.53 -16.20 3.45
CA THR A 5 4.38 -15.13 2.46
C THR A 5 2.90 -14.77 2.49
N ASP A 6 2.58 -13.61 3.06
CA ASP A 6 1.22 -13.09 3.05
C ASP A 6 0.76 -13.02 1.58
N VAL A 7 -0.17 -13.89 1.18
CA VAL A 7 -0.57 -14.09 -0.22
C VAL A 7 -1.54 -12.99 -0.64
N HIS A 8 -1.21 -11.74 -0.32
CA HIS A 8 -1.92 -10.60 -0.84
C HIS A 8 -1.54 -10.38 -2.31
N PRO A 9 -2.51 -10.22 -3.22
CA PRO A 9 -2.24 -9.89 -4.60
C PRO A 9 -1.31 -8.68 -4.70
N LEU A 10 -0.35 -8.71 -5.62
CA LEU A 10 0.59 -7.59 -5.86
C LEU A 10 -0.08 -6.21 -5.92
N PRO A 11 -1.27 -6.03 -6.54
CA PRO A 11 -1.96 -4.74 -6.56
C PRO A 11 -2.29 -4.20 -5.17
N VAL A 12 -2.66 -5.07 -4.23
CA VAL A 12 -2.98 -4.70 -2.84
C VAL A 12 -1.72 -4.27 -2.11
N GLN A 13 -0.64 -5.05 -2.21
CA GLN A 13 0.64 -4.71 -1.58
C GLN A 13 1.19 -3.38 -2.12
N LEU A 14 1.11 -3.19 -3.43
CA LEU A 14 1.53 -1.96 -4.11
C LEU A 14 0.69 -0.75 -3.69
N GLY A 15 -0.64 -0.93 -3.60
CA GLY A 15 -1.56 0.11 -3.13
C GLY A 15 -1.23 0.58 -1.71
N HIS A 16 -1.02 -0.37 -0.80
CA HIS A 16 -0.63 -0.07 0.58
C HIS A 16 0.73 0.64 0.66
N ALA A 17 1.71 0.22 -0.15
CA ALA A 17 3.01 0.88 -0.20
C ALA A 17 2.90 2.32 -0.71
N LEU A 18 2.12 2.58 -1.76
CA LEU A 18 1.86 3.94 -2.26
C LEU A 18 1.16 4.81 -1.21
N ARG A 19 0.21 4.24 -0.47
CA ARG A 19 -0.45 4.92 0.65
C ARG A 19 0.54 5.28 1.75
N ALA A 20 1.40 4.35 2.14
CA ALA A 20 2.40 4.57 3.18
C ALA A 20 3.38 5.69 2.78
N LEU A 21 3.84 5.68 1.52
CA LEU A 21 4.66 6.76 0.98
C LEU A 21 3.92 8.10 0.97
N ARG A 22 2.64 8.14 0.58
CA ARG A 22 1.84 9.37 0.63
C ARG A 22 1.77 9.94 2.05
N LEU A 23 1.48 9.08 3.02
CA LEU A 23 1.34 9.47 4.42
C LEU A 23 2.68 9.92 5.03
N SER A 24 3.81 9.31 4.66
CA SER A 24 5.14 9.75 5.13
C SER A 24 5.50 11.15 4.64
N LYS A 25 4.91 11.60 3.51
CA LYS A 25 5.03 12.97 3.01
C LYS A 25 3.96 13.92 3.56
N ASN A 26 3.12 13.47 4.51
CA ASN A 26 2.00 14.23 5.09
C ASN A 26 0.98 14.76 4.05
N LEU A 27 0.82 14.05 2.93
CA LEU A 27 -0.08 14.48 1.86
C LEU A 27 -1.47 13.86 2.03
N LYS A 28 -2.51 14.67 1.83
CA LYS A 28 -3.88 14.19 1.62
C LYS A 28 -4.04 13.63 0.20
N LEU A 29 -5.10 12.86 -0.03
CA LEU A 29 -5.42 12.35 -1.36
C LEU A 29 -5.68 13.48 -2.37
N GLU A 30 -6.36 14.55 -1.97
CA GLU A 30 -6.60 15.69 -2.87
C GLU A 30 -5.29 16.37 -3.31
N GLU A 31 -4.35 16.49 -2.38
CA GLU A 31 -3.06 17.12 -2.66
C GLU A 31 -2.20 16.25 -3.58
N LEU A 32 -2.14 14.92 -3.33
CA LEU A 32 -1.47 14.01 -4.26
C LEU A 32 -2.13 14.02 -5.64
N SER A 33 -3.46 14.13 -5.70
CA SER A 33 -4.19 14.23 -6.96
C SER A 33 -3.76 15.47 -7.76
N ARG A 34 -3.67 16.62 -7.09
CA ARG A 34 -3.22 17.87 -7.68
C ARG A 34 -1.78 17.79 -8.19
N LEU A 35 -0.89 17.18 -7.41
CA LEU A 35 0.53 17.05 -7.76
C LEU A 35 0.80 16.03 -8.87
N SER A 36 0.08 14.91 -8.87
CA SER A 36 0.27 13.82 -9.83
C SER A 36 -0.59 13.95 -11.09
N GLY A 37 -1.63 14.79 -11.08
CA GLY A 37 -2.63 14.84 -12.15
C GLY A 37 -3.45 13.54 -12.27
N VAL A 38 -3.39 12.65 -11.29
CA VAL A 38 -4.22 11.43 -11.21
C VAL A 38 -5.46 11.76 -10.39
N GLY A 39 -6.65 11.45 -10.90
CA GLY A 39 -7.91 11.75 -10.20
C GLY A 39 -7.99 11.09 -8.81
N ILE A 40 -8.56 11.80 -7.83
CA ILE A 40 -8.71 11.37 -6.43
C ILE A 40 -9.31 9.95 -6.32
N ALA A 41 -10.39 9.67 -7.07
CA ALA A 41 -11.02 8.35 -7.09
C ALA A 41 -10.05 7.26 -7.57
N THR A 42 -9.23 7.56 -8.59
CA THR A 42 -8.22 6.61 -9.10
C THR A 42 -7.13 6.35 -8.06
N LEU A 43 -6.65 7.39 -7.36
CA LEU A 43 -5.69 7.23 -6.27
C LEU A 43 -6.27 6.41 -5.12
N SER A 44 -7.52 6.65 -4.74
CA SER A 44 -8.22 5.89 -3.70
C SER A 44 -8.35 4.41 -4.07
N HIS A 45 -8.82 4.10 -5.28
CA HIS A 45 -8.90 2.72 -5.77
C HIS A 45 -7.53 2.05 -5.82
N LEU A 46 -6.49 2.80 -6.21
CA LEU A 46 -5.14 2.29 -6.28
C LEU A 46 -4.57 1.98 -4.89
N GLU A 47 -4.71 2.89 -3.93
CA GLU A 47 -4.21 2.69 -2.56
C GLU A 47 -4.89 1.55 -1.81
N ASN A 48 -6.11 1.20 -2.23
CA ASN A 48 -6.85 0.06 -1.70
C ASN A 48 -6.63 -1.25 -2.48
N GLY A 49 -5.80 -1.23 -3.55
CA GLY A 49 -5.53 -2.42 -4.37
C GLY A 49 -6.66 -2.84 -5.30
N ASN A 50 -7.68 -2.00 -5.49
CA ASN A 50 -8.89 -2.33 -6.26
C ASN A 50 -8.69 -2.18 -7.78
N ARG A 51 -7.47 -1.86 -8.24
CA ARG A 51 -7.16 -1.66 -9.65
C ARG A 51 -5.71 -1.97 -9.94
N ASP A 52 -5.45 -2.64 -11.07
CA ASP A 52 -4.11 -2.80 -11.61
C ASP A 52 -3.56 -1.46 -12.16
N PRO A 53 -2.54 -0.86 -11.54
CA PRO A 53 -1.91 0.33 -12.09
C PRO A 53 -1.02 -0.01 -13.28
N LYS A 54 -1.06 0.86 -14.29
CA LYS A 54 0.01 0.89 -15.29
C LYS A 54 1.29 1.45 -14.65
N LEU A 55 2.44 0.99 -15.11
CA LEU A 55 3.74 1.52 -14.68
C LEU A 55 3.82 3.05 -14.84
N SER A 56 3.24 3.60 -15.91
CA SER A 56 3.17 5.04 -16.14
C SER A 56 2.37 5.82 -15.09
N THR A 57 1.37 5.20 -14.46
CA THR A 57 0.63 5.80 -13.35
C THR A 57 1.48 5.75 -12.08
N ILE A 58 2.16 4.63 -11.82
CA ILE A 58 3.05 4.46 -10.67
C ILE A 58 4.15 5.53 -10.70
N THR A 59 4.85 5.65 -11.83
CA THR A 59 5.96 6.61 -11.96
C THR A 59 5.49 8.05 -11.76
N ARG A 60 4.30 8.41 -12.26
CA ARG A 60 3.72 9.74 -12.06
C ARG A 60 3.40 10.03 -10.59
N ILE A 61 2.89 9.03 -9.87
CA ILE A 61 2.62 9.15 -8.44
C ILE A 61 3.93 9.28 -7.66
N LEU A 62 4.93 8.45 -7.95
CA LEU A 62 6.24 8.51 -7.31
C LEU A 62 6.95 9.86 -7.52
N GLN A 63 6.88 10.41 -8.74
CA GLN A 63 7.37 11.76 -9.03
C GLN A 63 6.70 12.81 -8.15
N ALA A 64 5.37 12.76 -8.01
CA ALA A 64 4.62 13.67 -7.14
C ALA A 64 4.98 13.50 -5.65
N LEU A 65 5.29 12.27 -5.23
CA LEU A 65 5.73 11.94 -3.87
C LEU A 65 7.21 12.28 -3.62
N ARG A 66 7.97 12.64 -4.66
CA ARG A 66 9.43 12.79 -4.61
C ARG A 66 10.10 11.53 -4.04
N SER A 67 9.69 10.39 -4.56
CA SER A 67 10.20 9.06 -4.23
C SER A 67 10.50 8.29 -5.50
N ASP A 68 11.24 7.20 -5.37
CA ASP A 68 11.62 6.33 -6.48
C ASP A 68 11.06 4.90 -6.32
N LEU A 69 11.43 4.01 -7.24
CA LEU A 69 11.02 2.61 -7.18
C LEU A 69 11.63 1.87 -5.99
N TYR A 70 12.82 2.26 -5.54
CA TYR A 70 13.47 1.63 -4.40
C TYR A 70 12.70 1.91 -3.11
N ASP A 71 12.30 3.16 -2.87
CA ASP A 71 11.42 3.54 -1.77
C ASP A 71 10.11 2.72 -1.77
N LEU A 72 9.54 2.51 -2.95
CA LEU A 72 8.32 1.76 -3.14
C LEU A 72 8.49 0.28 -2.79
N LEU A 73 9.54 -0.37 -3.32
CA LEU A 73 9.85 -1.77 -3.05
C LEU A 73 10.22 -2.02 -1.58
N ALA A 74 10.95 -1.10 -0.96
CA ALA A 74 11.24 -1.13 0.47
C ALA A 74 9.94 -1.05 1.28
N SER A 75 9.00 -0.20 0.86
CA SER A 75 7.69 -0.09 1.51
C SER A 75 6.84 -1.35 1.34
N VAL A 76 6.84 -2.00 0.17
CA VAL A 76 6.16 -3.29 -0.06
C VAL A 76 6.71 -4.36 0.88
N SER A 77 8.04 -4.47 0.98
CA SER A 77 8.72 -5.47 1.82
C SER A 77 8.40 -5.29 3.31
N ALA A 78 8.37 -4.04 3.79
CA ALA A 78 8.02 -3.73 5.18
C ALA A 78 6.56 -4.06 5.54
N HIS A 79 5.66 -4.22 4.56
CA HIS A 79 4.29 -4.66 4.78
C HIS A 79 4.13 -6.19 4.75
N SER A 80 5.11 -6.93 4.24
CA SER A 80 5.14 -8.40 4.28
C SER A 80 5.53 -8.96 5.66
N GLU A 81 6.10 -8.13 6.54
CA GLU A 81 6.65 -8.54 7.84
C GLU A 81 5.78 -8.16 9.05
N ARG A 82 4.61 -7.53 8.84
CA ARG A 82 3.71 -7.19 9.96
C ARG A 82 3.00 -8.46 10.44
N PRO A 83 3.15 -8.87 11.72
CA PRO A 83 2.82 -10.21 12.17
C PRO A 83 1.31 -10.49 12.17
N ALA A 84 0.98 -11.76 11.96
CA ALA A 84 -0.33 -12.35 12.17
C ALA A 84 -0.96 -11.80 13.46
N GLN A 85 -2.16 -11.26 13.32
CA GLN A 85 -3.02 -10.87 14.42
C GLN A 85 -3.11 -12.03 15.43
N PRO A 86 -3.03 -11.78 16.75
CA PRO A 86 -3.11 -12.87 17.72
C PRO A 86 -4.42 -13.62 17.50
N ASP A 87 -4.31 -14.93 17.37
CA ASP A 87 -5.39 -15.90 17.43
C ASP A 87 -6.04 -15.81 18.82
N THR A 88 -6.83 -14.76 19.05
CA THR A 88 -7.80 -14.79 20.14
C THR A 88 -8.99 -15.58 19.60
N SER A 89 -8.86 -16.91 19.62
CA SER A 89 -9.99 -17.81 19.51
C SER A 89 -11.01 -17.42 20.59
N PRO A 90 -12.22 -16.96 20.24
CA PRO A 90 -13.23 -16.55 21.22
C PRO A 90 -13.89 -17.74 21.95
N TYR A 91 -13.37 -18.96 21.76
CA TYR A 91 -13.95 -20.21 22.25
C TYR A 91 -13.18 -20.84 23.42
N ASP A 92 -12.41 -20.06 24.18
CA ASP A 92 -11.95 -20.46 25.51
C ASP A 92 -13.02 -20.16 26.58
N LEU A 93 -14.25 -20.63 26.34
CA LEU A 93 -15.37 -20.62 27.28
C LEU A 93 -15.87 -22.05 27.46
N ASP A 94 -15.03 -22.89 28.04
CA ASP A 94 -15.45 -24.10 28.75
C ASP A 94 -14.60 -24.21 30.01
N MET A 95 -15.15 -23.73 31.14
CA MET A 95 -15.05 -24.23 32.53
C MET A 95 -15.84 -23.30 33.47
#